data_AF-A0A2M6GIT9-F1
#
_entry.id   AF-A0A2M6GIT9-F1
#
_cell.length_a   1.000
_cell.length_b   1.000
_cell.length_c   1.000
_cell.angle_alpha   90.00
_cell.angle_beta   90.00
_cell.angle_gamma   90.00
#
_symmetry.space_group_name_H-M   'P 1'
#
loop_
_entity.id
_entity.type
_entity.pdbx_description
1 polymer ?
#
loop_
_entity_poly.entity_id
_entity_poly.type
_entity_poly.pdbx_seq_one_letter_code
_entity_poly.pdbx_strand_id
1 'polypeptide(L)'
;MLFAQESERPFKKADLIIIETSKTPDDALKQLAKLMQDYGYSIIRFDKELNSFLAQKPESDRTSYTYQVQAFIREKDGVQVHLFGNYKLMSEEGETLGQASFKDGILNRIELDFFQNLDKIAKAFPGGRVKYSKLL
;
A
#
# COMPACT_ATOMS: atom_id res chain seq x y z
N MET A 1 23.03 -6.33 3.28
CA MET A 1 21.58 -6.11 3.04
C MET A 1 20.87 -6.40 4.35
N LEU A 2 20.24 -5.39 4.97
CA LEU A 2 19.48 -5.56 6.21
C LEU A 2 18.12 -6.19 5.84
N PHE A 3 17.92 -7.44 6.24
CA PHE A 3 16.65 -8.14 6.07
C PHE A 3 15.64 -7.57 7.05
N ALA A 4 14.59 -6.94 6.53
CA ALA A 4 13.39 -6.65 7.30
C ALA A 4 12.69 -7.96 7.68
N GLN A 5 11.92 -7.95 8.77
CA GLN A 5 11.19 -9.12 9.27
C GLN A 5 10.05 -9.46 8.30
N GLU A 6 10.27 -10.36 7.34
CA GLU A 6 9.20 -10.88 6.47
C GLU A 6 8.35 -11.89 7.24
N SER A 7 7.03 -11.77 7.15
CA SER A 7 6.07 -12.69 7.76
C SER A 7 4.86 -12.91 6.85
N GLU A 8 4.24 -14.09 6.93
CA GLU A 8 2.97 -14.41 6.26
C GLU A 8 1.75 -13.83 6.96
N ARG A 9 1.94 -13.29 8.18
CA ARG A 9 0.93 -12.55 8.95
C ARG A 9 1.49 -11.18 9.33
N PRO A 10 0.65 -10.13 9.34
CA PRO A 10 1.14 -8.81 9.71
C PRO A 10 1.64 -8.85 11.16
N PHE A 11 2.86 -8.37 11.37
CA PHE A 11 3.45 -8.22 12.69
C PHE A 11 3.29 -6.77 13.16
N LYS A 12 3.47 -6.54 14.46
CA LYS A 12 3.29 -5.22 15.07
C LYS A 12 4.20 -4.19 14.38
N LYS A 13 3.60 -3.09 13.90
CA LYS A 13 4.25 -2.00 13.15
C LYS A 13 4.69 -2.35 11.72
N ALA A 14 4.14 -3.41 11.11
CA ALA A 14 4.30 -3.59 9.67
C ALA A 14 3.65 -2.41 8.92
N ASP A 15 4.36 -1.79 7.98
CA ASP A 15 3.90 -0.65 7.17
C ASP A 15 4.08 -0.89 5.66
N LEU A 16 4.61 -2.06 5.31
CA LEU A 16 4.87 -2.51 3.96
C LEU A 16 4.17 -3.85 3.71
N ILE A 17 3.44 -3.93 2.61
CA ILE A 17 2.84 -5.17 2.10
C ILE A 17 3.57 -5.55 0.82
N ILE A 18 3.98 -6.81 0.71
CA ILE A 18 4.71 -7.36 -0.43
C ILE A 18 3.87 -8.48 -1.05
N ILE A 19 3.63 -8.41 -2.35
CA ILE A 19 2.94 -9.45 -3.11
C ILE A 19 3.97 -10.14 -3.99
N GLU A 20 4.25 -11.40 -3.71
CA GLU A 20 5.06 -12.27 -4.58
C GLU A 20 4.16 -12.86 -5.67
N THR A 21 4.59 -12.79 -6.92
CA THR A 21 3.79 -13.26 -8.06
C THR A 21 4.69 -13.85 -9.16
N SER A 22 4.13 -14.79 -9.92
CA SER A 22 4.78 -15.36 -11.12
C SER A 22 4.51 -14.55 -12.38
N LYS A 23 3.76 -13.44 -12.29
CA LYS A 23 3.49 -12.54 -13.42
C LYS A 23 4.75 -11.77 -13.81
N THR A 24 4.79 -11.28 -15.04
CA THR A 24 5.79 -10.28 -15.46
C THR A 24 5.59 -8.97 -14.70
N PRO A 25 6.60 -8.09 -14.57
CA PRO A 25 6.43 -6.79 -13.92
C PRO A 25 5.32 -5.96 -14.56
N ASP A 26 5.29 -5.89 -15.89
CA ASP A 26 4.29 -5.13 -16.64
C ASP A 26 2.86 -5.63 -16.34
N ASP A 27 2.66 -6.94 -16.31
CA ASP A 27 1.35 -7.53 -16.01
C ASP A 27 0.97 -7.35 -14.55
N ALA A 28 1.94 -7.47 -13.64
CA ALA A 28 1.72 -7.24 -12.22
C ALA A 28 1.32 -5.77 -11.96
N LEU A 29 1.98 -4.82 -12.63
CA LEU A 29 1.69 -3.39 -12.51
C LEU A 29 0.30 -3.05 -13.05
N LYS A 30 -0.05 -3.56 -14.24
CA LYS A 30 -1.37 -3.37 -14.84
C LYS A 30 -2.49 -3.96 -13.99
N GLN A 31 -2.29 -5.18 -13.47
CA GLN A 31 -3.29 -5.83 -12.63
C GLN A 31 -3.46 -5.13 -11.30
N LEU A 32 -2.35 -4.69 -10.69
CA LEU A 32 -2.44 -3.91 -9.47
C LEU A 32 -3.14 -2.57 -9.73
N ALA A 33 -2.78 -1.83 -10.78
CA ALA A 33 -3.42 -0.56 -11.10
C ALA A 33 -4.93 -0.71 -11.31
N LYS A 34 -5.36 -1.77 -12.02
CA LYS A 34 -6.78 -2.10 -12.19
C LYS A 34 -7.45 -2.38 -10.85
N LEU A 35 -6.82 -3.20 -10.00
CA LEU A 35 -7.37 -3.54 -8.68
C LEU A 35 -7.49 -2.29 -7.79
N MET A 36 -6.54 -1.37 -7.85
CA MET A 36 -6.62 -0.09 -7.15
C MET A 36 -7.83 0.72 -7.60
N GLN A 37 -8.08 0.78 -8.91
CA GLN A 37 -9.26 1.45 -9.47
C GLN A 37 -10.57 0.78 -9.04
N ASP A 38 -10.62 -0.57 -9.02
CA ASP A 38 -11.78 -1.33 -8.55
C ASP A 38 -12.10 -1.03 -7.07
N TYR A 39 -11.10 -0.65 -6.27
CA TYR A 39 -11.24 -0.23 -4.86
C TYR A 39 -11.44 1.29 -4.68
N GLY A 40 -11.61 2.02 -5.79
CA GLY A 40 -11.94 3.45 -5.81
C GLY A 40 -10.73 4.38 -5.71
N TYR A 41 -9.52 3.92 -6.01
CA TYR A 41 -8.35 4.78 -6.13
C TYR A 41 -8.15 5.25 -7.57
N SER A 42 -7.78 6.51 -7.74
CA SER A 42 -7.33 7.09 -9.00
C SER A 42 -5.81 6.97 -9.12
N ILE A 43 -5.30 6.53 -10.27
CA ILE A 43 -3.86 6.53 -10.55
C ILE A 43 -3.45 7.96 -10.93
N ILE A 44 -2.61 8.60 -10.11
CA ILE A 44 -2.21 10.00 -10.25
C ILE A 44 -0.87 10.12 -10.99
N ARG A 45 0.02 9.16 -10.77
CA ARG A 45 1.33 9.10 -11.43
C ARG A 45 1.66 7.66 -11.76
N PHE A 46 2.22 7.46 -12.93
CA PHE A 46 2.75 6.18 -13.37
C PHE A 46 4.17 6.43 -13.90
N ASP A 47 5.13 5.66 -13.39
CA ASP A 47 6.52 5.71 -13.82
C ASP A 47 6.92 4.31 -14.32
N LYS A 48 7.07 4.21 -15.64
CA LYS A 48 7.42 2.95 -16.29
C LYS A 48 8.86 2.55 -16.03
N GLU A 49 9.78 3.51 -15.93
CA GLU A 49 11.20 3.23 -15.73
C GLU A 49 11.45 2.67 -14.33
N LEU A 50 10.73 3.20 -13.34
CA LEU A 50 10.79 2.75 -11.96
C LEU A 50 9.81 1.62 -11.63
N ASN A 51 9.04 1.14 -12.62
CA ASN A 51 7.93 0.18 -12.44
C ASN A 51 7.06 0.51 -11.22
N SER A 52 6.63 1.76 -11.13
CA SER A 52 5.95 2.29 -9.95
C SER A 52 4.72 3.11 -10.33
N PHE A 53 3.77 3.21 -9.40
CA PHE A 53 2.69 4.17 -9.53
C PHE A 53 2.32 4.77 -8.17
N LEU A 54 1.72 5.95 -8.23
CA LEU A 54 1.05 6.61 -7.13
C LEU A 54 -0.46 6.58 -7.40
N ALA A 55 -1.20 5.98 -6.48
CA ALA A 55 -2.66 5.98 -6.48
C ALA A 55 -3.20 6.81 -5.33
N GLN A 56 -4.34 7.44 -5.51
CA GLN A 56 -4.95 8.30 -4.49
C GLN A 56 -6.46 8.06 -4.39
N LYS A 57 -6.97 8.07 -3.17
CA LYS A 57 -8.40 8.04 -2.88
C LYS A 57 -8.73 9.15 -1.89
N PRO A 58 -9.55 10.14 -2.28
CA PRO A 58 -10.14 11.06 -1.31
C PRO A 58 -11.23 10.32 -0.53
N GLU A 59 -11.33 10.57 0.76
CA GLU A 59 -12.47 10.12 1.57
C GLU A 59 -13.25 11.37 1.97
N SER A 60 -14.53 11.43 1.57
CA SER A 60 -15.38 12.60 1.82
C SER A 60 -16.19 12.43 3.09
N ASP A 61 -16.34 13.54 3.84
CA ASP A 61 -17.64 14.08 4.29
C ASP A 61 -17.57 15.06 5.48
N ARG A 62 -16.39 15.38 6.04
CA ARG A 62 -16.24 16.49 7.02
C ARG A 62 -14.79 16.88 7.33
N THR A 63 -13.87 15.94 7.17
CA THR A 63 -12.43 16.12 7.28
C THR A 63 -11.83 15.68 5.95
N SER A 64 -11.01 16.52 5.30
CA SER A 64 -10.42 16.17 4.00
C SER A 64 -9.30 15.15 4.23
N TYR A 65 -9.64 13.87 4.16
CA TYR A 65 -8.68 12.77 4.14
C TYR A 65 -8.27 12.46 2.71
N THR A 66 -6.99 12.27 2.51
CA THR A 66 -6.45 11.76 1.26
C THR A 66 -5.56 10.57 1.57
N TYR A 67 -5.95 9.40 1.08
CA TYR A 67 -5.11 8.20 1.09
C TYR A 67 -4.30 8.15 -0.19
N GLN A 68 -2.99 8.00 -0.05
CA GLN A 68 -2.05 7.83 -1.14
C GLN A 68 -1.36 6.49 -0.99
N VAL A 69 -1.34 5.72 -2.06
CA VAL A 69 -0.67 4.43 -2.10
C VAL A 69 0.44 4.50 -3.11
N GLN A 70 1.64 4.19 -2.65
CA GLN A 70 2.80 4.04 -3.50
C GLN A 70 3.02 2.55 -3.72
N ALA A 71 3.11 2.19 -5.00
CA ALA A 71 3.40 0.85 -5.44
C ALA A 71 4.70 0.85 -6.24
N PHE A 72 5.58 -0.11 -6.01
CA PHE A 72 6.76 -0.33 -6.83
C PHE A 72 6.99 -1.82 -7.04
N ILE A 73 7.52 -2.18 -8.21
CA ILE A 73 7.82 -3.57 -8.54
C ILE A 73 9.31 -3.79 -8.57
N ARG A 74 9.74 -4.90 -7.97
CA ARG A 74 11.13 -5.38 -8.01
C ARG A 74 11.18 -6.78 -8.58
N GLU A 75 12.15 -7.01 -9.44
CA GLU A 75 12.55 -8.35 -9.86
C GLU A 75 13.75 -8.78 -9.02
N LYS A 76 13.48 -9.52 -7.94
CA LYS A 76 14.52 -10.15 -7.12
C LYS A 76 14.01 -11.49 -6.66
N ASP A 77 14.59 -12.55 -7.20
CA ASP A 77 14.17 -13.94 -6.93
C ASP A 77 12.67 -14.18 -7.25
N GLY A 78 12.16 -13.49 -8.29
CA GLY A 78 10.75 -13.42 -8.68
C GLY A 78 10.25 -11.97 -8.77
N VAL A 79 8.99 -11.80 -9.21
CA VAL A 79 8.35 -10.48 -9.25
C VAL A 79 7.68 -10.20 -7.91
N GLN A 80 8.09 -9.09 -7.30
CA GLN A 80 7.54 -8.61 -6.04
C GLN A 80 6.90 -7.24 -6.23
N VAL A 81 5.64 -7.12 -5.83
CA VAL A 81 4.91 -5.86 -5.80
C VAL A 81 4.90 -5.34 -4.38
N HIS A 82 5.49 -4.19 -4.15
CA HIS A 82 5.61 -3.58 -2.84
C HIS A 82 4.60 -2.44 -2.72
N LEU A 83 3.85 -2.42 -1.62
CA LEU A 83 2.75 -1.50 -1.36
C LEU A 83 2.89 -0.85 0.01
N PHE A 84 2.83 0.46 0.04
CA PHE A 84 2.74 1.22 1.30
C PHE A 84 1.82 2.44 1.13
N GLY A 85 1.17 2.82 2.23
CA GLY A 85 0.18 3.89 2.24
C GLY A 85 0.64 5.08 3.06
N ASN A 86 0.49 6.28 2.53
CA ASN A 86 0.58 7.54 3.26
C ASN A 86 -0.79 8.20 3.28
N TYR A 87 -1.13 8.91 4.35
CA TYR A 87 -2.35 9.70 4.40
C TYR A 87 -2.05 11.14 4.80
N LYS A 88 -2.89 12.03 4.28
CA LYS A 88 -2.95 13.43 4.65
C LYS A 88 -4.33 13.73 5.20
N LEU A 89 -4.37 14.31 6.40
CA LEU A 89 -5.56 14.77 7.09
C LEU A 89 -5.48 16.29 7.22
N MET A 90 -6.44 17.00 6.63
CA MET A 90 -6.61 18.44 6.86
C MET A 90 -7.71 18.66 7.89
N SER A 91 -7.37 19.31 9.00
CA SER A 91 -8.28 19.70 10.08
C SER A 91 -8.21 21.20 10.35
N GLU A 92 -9.08 21.73 11.21
CA GLU A 92 -9.01 23.13 11.67
C GLU A 92 -7.70 23.45 12.41
N GLU A 93 -7.10 22.44 13.05
CA GLU A 93 -5.82 22.55 13.77
C GLU A 93 -4.60 22.46 12.86
N GLY A 94 -4.80 22.14 11.58
CA GLY A 94 -3.75 22.06 10.55
C GLY A 94 -3.68 20.72 9.83
N GLU A 95 -2.56 20.52 9.16
CA GLU A 95 -2.25 19.33 8.35
C GLU A 95 -1.56 18.27 9.21
N THR A 96 -2.12 17.06 9.23
CA THR A 96 -1.48 15.86 9.78
C THR A 96 -1.10 14.92 8.66
N LEU A 97 0.15 14.47 8.65
CA LEU A 97 0.66 13.42 7.77
C LEU A 97 0.90 12.15 8.58
N GLY A 98 0.55 11.01 8.01
CA GLY A 98 0.83 9.71 8.62
C GLY A 98 0.95 8.60 7.61
N GLN A 99 1.19 7.40 8.11
CA GLN A 99 1.46 6.22 7.31
C GLN A 99 0.56 5.06 7.73
N ALA A 100 0.08 4.29 6.76
CA ALA A 100 -0.60 3.04 7.01
C ALA A 100 0.32 2.09 7.78
N SER A 101 -0.13 1.57 8.92
CA SER A 101 0.65 0.63 9.71
C SER A 101 -0.22 -0.34 10.49
N PHE A 102 0.23 -1.59 10.61
CA PHE A 102 -0.36 -2.60 11.48
C PHE A 102 0.06 -2.34 12.93
N LYS A 103 -0.36 -1.20 13.48
CA LYS A 103 -0.08 -0.78 14.85
C LYS A 103 -1.34 -0.92 15.68
N ASP A 104 -1.35 -1.97 16.50
CA ASP A 104 -2.43 -2.21 17.44
C ASP A 104 -2.43 -1.12 18.52
N GLY A 105 -3.49 -0.32 18.57
CA GLY A 105 -3.67 0.79 19.50
C GLY A 105 -4.80 1.72 19.11
N ILE A 106 -5.68 2.05 20.07
CA ILE A 106 -6.91 2.85 19.89
C ILE A 106 -6.67 4.21 19.21
N LEU A 107 -5.50 4.82 19.42
CA LEU A 107 -5.14 6.13 18.86
C LEU A 107 -4.67 6.09 17.39
N ASN A 108 -4.41 4.91 16.82
CA ASN A 108 -3.87 4.76 15.45
C ASN A 108 -4.90 4.15 14.49
N ARG A 109 -6.19 4.38 14.75
CA ARG A 109 -7.28 3.75 13.99
C ARG A 109 -7.20 4.05 12.48
N ILE A 110 -6.82 5.27 12.10
CA ILE A 110 -6.62 5.64 10.68
C ILE A 110 -5.49 4.83 10.04
N GLU A 111 -4.34 4.71 10.73
CA GLU A 111 -3.19 3.94 10.24
C GLU A 111 -3.56 2.47 10.01
N LEU A 112 -4.30 1.89 10.97
CA LEU A 112 -4.72 0.50 10.95
C LEU A 112 -5.82 0.24 9.92
N ASP A 113 -6.85 1.07 9.86
CA ASP A 113 -7.96 0.93 8.90
C ASP A 113 -7.44 1.07 7.46
N PHE A 114 -6.53 2.00 7.23
CA PHE A 114 -5.88 2.15 5.92
C PHE A 114 -4.99 0.95 5.60
N PHE A 115 -4.18 0.47 6.54
CA PHE A 115 -3.38 -0.75 6.34
C PHE A 115 -4.26 -1.96 6.02
N GLN A 116 -5.37 -2.14 6.73
CA GLN A 116 -6.32 -3.24 6.47
C GLN A 116 -6.98 -3.11 5.10
N ASN A 117 -7.25 -1.89 4.62
CA ASN A 117 -7.74 -1.67 3.27
C ASN A 117 -6.69 -2.10 2.21
N LEU A 118 -5.44 -1.68 2.40
CA LEU A 118 -4.32 -2.11 1.54
C LEU A 118 -4.12 -3.62 1.57
N ASP A 119 -4.22 -4.24 2.74
CA ASP A 119 -4.11 -5.69 2.90
C ASP A 119 -5.22 -6.43 2.15
N LYS A 120 -6.46 -5.91 2.17
CA LYS A 120 -7.57 -6.47 1.37
C LYS A 120 -7.27 -6.39 -0.12
N ILE A 121 -6.74 -5.27 -0.60
CA ILE A 121 -6.34 -5.11 -2.00
C ILE A 121 -5.23 -6.11 -2.34
N ALA A 122 -4.19 -6.20 -1.50
CA ALA A 122 -3.07 -7.11 -1.74
C ALA A 122 -3.52 -8.58 -1.79
N LYS A 123 -4.42 -8.99 -0.90
CA LYS A 123 -4.99 -10.36 -0.88
C LYS A 123 -5.92 -10.65 -2.05
N ALA A 124 -6.54 -9.63 -2.64
CA ALA A 124 -7.35 -9.78 -3.84
C ALA A 124 -6.51 -9.89 -5.13
N PHE A 125 -5.19 -9.70 -5.05
CA PHE A 125 -4.30 -9.81 -6.20
C PHE A 125 -4.26 -11.26 -6.75
N PRO A 126 -4.61 -11.50 -8.03
CA PRO A 126 -4.75 -12.85 -8.55
C PRO A 126 -3.44 -13.63 -8.60
N GLY A 127 -3.38 -14.75 -7.88
CA GLY A 127 -2.21 -15.63 -7.83
C GLY A 127 -1.02 -15.05 -7.07
N GLY A 128 -1.24 -14.01 -6.25
CA GLY A 128 -0.21 -13.42 -5.40
C GLY A 128 -0.13 -14.08 -4.03
N ARG A 129 1.09 -14.21 -3.48
CA ARG A 129 1.32 -14.53 -2.07
C ARG A 129 1.67 -13.25 -1.32
N VAL A 130 0.95 -12.95 -0.25
CA VAL A 130 1.15 -11.73 0.53
C VAL A 130 2.12 -11.98 1.68
N LYS A 131 3.10 -11.10 1.81
CA LYS A 131 4.03 -10.98 2.93
C LYS A 131 3.95 -9.57 3.51
N TYR A 132 4.39 -9.41 4.74
CA TYR A 132 4.43 -8.14 5.43
C TYR A 132 5.85 -7.83 5.87
N SER A 133 6.19 -6.55 5.90
CA SER A 133 7.52 -6.06 6.23
C SER A 133 7.42 -4.66 6.84
N LYS A 134 8.57 -4.06 7.11
CA LYS A 134 8.69 -2.69 7.60
C LYS A 134 9.65 -1.89 6.69
N LEU A 135 9.27 -0.67 6.34
CA LEU A 135 10.13 0.31 5.67
C LEU A 135 11.27 0.70 6.63
N LEU A 136 12.49 0.67 6.11
CA LEU A 136 13.73 1.01 6.82
C LEU A 136 14.10 2.47 6.58
#